data_AF-A0A3M7BBZ9-F1
#
_entry.id   AF-A0A3M7BBZ9-F1
#
_cell.length_a   1.000
_cell.length_b   1.000
_cell.length_c   1.000
_cell.angle_alpha   90.00
_cell.angle_beta   90.00
_cell.angle_gamma   90.00
#
_symmetry.space_group_name_H-M   'P 1'
#
loop_
_entity.id
_entity.type
_entity.pdbx_description
1 polymer ?
#
loop_
_entity_poly.entity_id
_entity_poly.type
_entity_poly.pdbx_seq_one_letter_code
_entity_poly.pdbx_strand_id
1 'polypeptide(L)'
;MNDYHQDKSVSEGMGLRQGLTSYGDPQFSLFLRKLARIFFFANEYVLTEFDVNEKDTEEMIKAQPVDVVVAIGGCDETVPAQIMGSLSANKPVLPLVVGPMMTGSFRGQRIGACTDCGNNWAAYRAGELEIEDIAAINSELAPTAGTCGVMGTASTMACICAALGMMPLEGASAPAVSAARIRIAESTGSVAVSLATDCTRRPQMVLDRKSFINVIIVLQAIGGSTNAIVHLLAIANRYPQLAGTITLDTINEVGAQTPLLVDLKTER
;
A
#
# COMPACT_ATOMS: atom_id res chain seq x y z
N MET A 1 30.32 -10.80 -2.63
CA MET A 1 30.30 -10.51 -1.17
C MET A 1 31.09 -9.25 -0.79
N ASN A 2 31.52 -8.41 -1.74
CA ASN A 2 32.38 -7.24 -1.50
C ASN A 2 31.64 -5.88 -1.58
N ASP A 3 30.35 -5.89 -1.94
CA ASP A 3 29.57 -4.67 -2.21
C ASP A 3 28.95 -4.02 -0.97
N TYR A 4 28.99 -4.70 0.18
CA TYR A 4 28.42 -4.22 1.46
C TYR A 4 29.36 -3.29 2.26
N HIS A 5 30.60 -3.07 1.81
CA HIS A 5 31.52 -2.15 2.49
C HIS A 5 31.19 -0.69 2.16
N GLN A 6 30.80 0.08 3.19
CA GLN A 6 30.37 1.47 3.10
C GLN A 6 31.52 2.46 2.80
N ASP A 7 32.77 2.06 2.99
CA ASP A 7 33.95 2.94 2.87
C ASP A 7 34.47 3.16 1.44
N LYS A 8 33.82 2.59 0.42
CA LYS A 8 34.23 2.72 -1.00
C LYS A 8 33.37 3.73 -1.75
N SER A 9 34.02 4.68 -2.43
CA SER A 9 33.38 5.65 -3.32
C SER A 9 32.67 4.96 -4.49
N VAL A 10 31.51 5.50 -4.86
CA VAL A 10 30.69 5.01 -5.99
C VAL A 10 31.32 5.53 -7.30
N SER A 11 31.54 4.65 -8.28
CA SER A 11 32.06 5.05 -9.59
C SER A 11 31.01 5.83 -10.38
N GLU A 12 31.41 6.88 -11.10
CA GLU A 12 30.55 7.83 -11.83
C GLU A 12 29.68 7.19 -12.95
N GLY A 13 29.81 5.88 -13.18
CA GLY A 13 29.04 5.11 -14.16
C GLY A 13 27.93 4.22 -13.60
N MET A 14 27.70 4.16 -12.28
CA MET A 14 26.64 3.34 -11.66
C MET A 14 25.53 4.20 -11.05
N GLY A 15 24.27 3.90 -11.42
CA GLY A 15 23.07 4.57 -10.91
C GLY A 15 22.05 4.89 -12.01
N LEU A 16 21.05 5.71 -11.66
CA LEU A 16 19.81 6.10 -12.39
C LEU A 16 19.88 6.29 -13.93
N ARG A 17 21.07 6.38 -14.54
CA ARG A 17 21.27 6.56 -15.99
C ARG A 17 21.09 5.29 -16.85
N GLN A 18 20.86 4.11 -16.27
CA GLN A 18 20.61 2.86 -17.03
C GLN A 18 19.14 2.46 -17.19
N GLY A 19 18.17 3.26 -16.75
CA GLY A 19 16.74 2.92 -16.94
C GLY A 19 16.28 1.70 -16.14
N LEU A 20 16.90 1.44 -14.98
CA LEU A 20 16.61 0.29 -14.13
C LEU A 20 15.54 0.69 -13.09
N THR A 21 14.27 0.55 -13.46
CA THR A 21 13.11 0.85 -12.59
C THR A 21 12.47 -0.42 -11.99
N SER A 22 13.10 -1.59 -12.11
CA SER A 22 12.54 -2.83 -11.56
C SER A 22 12.97 -3.06 -10.11
N TYR A 23 11.99 -3.15 -9.22
CA TYR A 23 12.13 -3.64 -7.85
C TYR A 23 12.77 -5.03 -7.85
N GLY A 24 13.86 -5.21 -7.09
CA GLY A 24 14.62 -6.47 -6.99
C GLY A 24 16.10 -6.38 -7.41
N ASP A 25 16.56 -5.27 -8.01
CA ASP A 25 17.98 -5.10 -8.35
C ASP A 25 18.82 -4.79 -7.09
N PRO A 26 19.75 -5.68 -6.67
CA PRO A 26 20.60 -5.45 -5.51
C PRO A 26 21.46 -4.18 -5.65
N GLN A 27 21.86 -3.81 -6.87
CA GLN A 27 22.76 -2.68 -7.11
C GLN A 27 22.07 -1.32 -6.91
N PHE A 28 20.79 -1.19 -7.28
CA PHE A 28 20.01 0.01 -7.01
C PHE A 28 19.71 0.19 -5.51
N SER A 29 19.37 -0.91 -4.83
CA SER A 29 19.19 -0.91 -3.37
C SER A 29 20.50 -0.58 -2.64
N LEU A 30 21.65 -1.09 -3.10
CA LEU A 30 22.97 -0.77 -2.56
C LEU A 30 23.40 0.69 -2.81
N PHE A 31 23.07 1.25 -3.98
CA PHE A 31 23.33 2.66 -4.32
C PHE A 31 22.59 3.62 -3.38
N LEU A 32 21.30 3.39 -3.13
CA LEU A 32 20.49 4.26 -2.25
C LEU A 32 20.85 4.12 -0.77
N ARG A 33 21.32 2.94 -0.34
CA ARG A 33 21.89 2.74 1.00
C ARG A 33 23.19 3.52 1.22
N LYS A 34 24.03 3.67 0.18
CA LYS A 34 25.33 4.35 0.28
C LYS A 34 25.25 5.88 0.21
N LEU A 35 24.34 6.45 -0.59
CA LEU A 35 24.30 7.89 -0.82
C LEU A 35 23.43 8.67 0.16
N ALA A 36 22.35 8.08 0.66
CA ALA A 36 21.38 8.78 1.51
C ALA A 36 20.79 7.92 2.64
N ARG A 37 21.36 6.72 2.88
CA ARG A 37 20.85 5.74 3.86
C ARG A 37 19.34 5.49 3.71
N ILE A 38 18.87 5.47 2.44
CA ILE A 38 17.47 5.21 2.08
C ILE A 38 17.26 3.71 1.95
N PHE A 39 16.23 3.18 2.59
CA PHE A 39 15.89 1.76 2.57
C PHE A 39 14.55 1.49 1.89
N PHE A 40 14.55 0.55 0.95
CA PHE A 40 13.33 0.01 0.34
C PHE A 40 12.96 -1.28 1.05
N PHE A 41 11.75 -1.33 1.58
CA PHE A 41 11.23 -2.50 2.31
C PHE A 41 9.96 -2.99 1.65
N ALA A 42 9.86 -4.29 1.35
CA ALA A 42 8.59 -4.93 1.03
C ALA A 42 8.43 -6.23 1.81
N ASN A 43 7.18 -6.53 2.15
CA ASN A 43 6.73 -7.78 2.75
C ASN A 43 5.69 -8.44 1.83
N GLU A 44 5.68 -9.77 1.77
CA GLU A 44 4.74 -10.58 0.96
C GLU A 44 3.97 -11.58 1.85
N TYR A 45 3.20 -11.12 2.84
CA TYR A 45 2.58 -12.04 3.82
C TYR A 45 1.13 -11.68 4.23
N VAL A 46 0.35 -12.71 4.63
CA VAL A 46 -1.13 -12.75 4.81
C VAL A 46 -1.54 -12.52 6.28
N LEU A 47 -2.83 -12.24 6.55
CA LEU A 47 -3.49 -11.92 7.84
C LEU A 47 -2.97 -12.62 9.11
N THR A 48 -2.58 -13.89 9.06
CA THR A 48 -2.03 -14.62 10.22
C THR A 48 -0.67 -14.07 10.69
N GLU A 49 -0.04 -13.22 9.88
CA GLU A 49 1.28 -12.66 10.10
C GLU A 49 1.26 -11.13 10.18
N PHE A 50 0.08 -10.49 10.35
CA PHE A 50 -0.04 -9.03 10.46
C PHE A 50 0.86 -8.45 11.56
N ASP A 51 0.81 -9.01 12.76
CA ASP A 51 1.65 -8.57 13.89
C ASP A 51 3.14 -8.88 13.67
N VAL A 52 3.46 -9.94 12.91
CA VAL A 52 4.83 -10.30 12.54
C VAL A 52 5.38 -9.28 11.55
N ASN A 53 4.64 -8.95 10.49
CA ASN A 53 5.00 -7.95 9.50
C ASN A 53 5.20 -6.57 10.10
N GLU A 54 4.35 -6.21 11.06
CA GLU A 54 4.43 -4.94 11.77
C GLU A 54 5.73 -4.86 12.58
N LYS A 55 6.00 -5.89 13.39
CA LYS A 55 7.21 -5.95 14.22
C LYS A 55 8.49 -6.04 13.39
N ASP A 56 8.47 -6.80 12.29
CA ASP A 56 9.58 -6.84 11.34
C ASP A 56 9.83 -5.46 10.74
N THR A 57 8.78 -4.73 10.34
CA THR A 57 8.93 -3.36 9.84
C THR A 57 9.57 -2.47 10.90
N GLU A 58 9.06 -2.50 12.14
CA GLU A 58 9.58 -1.69 13.24
C GLU A 58 11.06 -1.96 13.50
N GLU A 59 11.43 -3.23 13.68
CA GLU A 59 12.79 -3.65 14.01
C GLU A 59 13.75 -3.39 12.85
N MET A 60 13.34 -3.63 11.60
CA MET A 60 14.19 -3.34 10.43
C MET A 60 14.50 -1.85 10.31
N ILE A 61 13.53 -0.98 10.57
CA ILE A 61 13.73 0.48 10.55
C ILE A 61 14.64 0.94 11.70
N LYS A 62 14.49 0.35 12.89
CA LYS A 62 15.29 0.71 14.08
C LYS A 62 16.72 0.18 14.02
N ALA A 63 16.90 -1.08 13.66
CA ALA A 63 18.17 -1.79 13.71
C ALA A 63 19.15 -1.31 12.63
N GLN A 64 18.64 -0.84 11.48
CA GLN A 64 19.47 -0.39 10.39
C GLN A 64 19.83 1.11 10.54
N PRO A 65 21.05 1.51 10.15
CA PRO A 65 21.43 2.91 10.06
C PRO A 65 20.74 3.53 8.82
N VAL A 66 19.42 3.71 8.88
CA VAL A 66 18.61 4.33 7.82
C VAL A 66 18.05 5.66 8.30
N ASP A 67 18.05 6.66 7.40
CA ASP A 67 17.57 8.01 7.68
C ASP A 67 16.13 8.22 7.17
N VAL A 68 15.80 7.63 6.02
CA VAL A 68 14.45 7.63 5.42
C VAL A 68 14.13 6.25 4.84
N VAL A 69 12.87 5.86 4.91
CA VAL A 69 12.40 4.56 4.41
C VAL A 69 11.34 4.79 3.34
N VAL A 70 11.45 4.06 2.22
CA VAL A 70 10.38 3.91 1.25
C VAL A 70 9.76 2.53 1.46
N ALA A 71 8.54 2.49 1.98
CA ALA A 71 7.83 1.26 2.28
C ALA A 71 6.99 0.85 1.07
N ILE A 72 7.41 -0.20 0.37
CA ILE A 72 6.70 -0.73 -0.79
C ILE A 72 5.72 -1.80 -0.29
N GLY A 73 4.44 -1.52 -0.46
CA GLY A 73 3.33 -2.39 -0.03
C GLY A 73 2.27 -2.50 -1.11
N GLY A 74 1.35 -3.44 -0.94
CA GLY A 74 0.29 -3.66 -1.92
C GLY A 74 -0.83 -4.51 -1.37
N CYS A 75 -0.54 -5.78 -1.14
CA CYS A 75 -1.52 -6.75 -0.64
C CYS A 75 -2.15 -6.28 0.68
N ASP A 76 -3.36 -6.75 0.95
CA ASP A 76 -4.30 -6.25 1.96
C ASP A 76 -3.64 -5.81 3.28
N GLU A 77 -2.78 -6.66 3.83
CA GLU A 77 -2.17 -6.49 5.16
C GLU A 77 -0.84 -5.73 5.17
N THR A 78 -0.18 -5.65 4.02
CA THR A 78 1.20 -5.15 3.94
C THR A 78 1.27 -3.65 4.24
N VAL A 79 0.36 -2.86 3.66
CA VAL A 79 0.29 -1.40 3.86
C VAL A 79 -0.02 -1.03 5.32
N PRO A 80 -1.08 -1.57 5.95
CA PRO A 80 -1.37 -1.24 7.35
C PRO A 80 -0.26 -1.68 8.31
N ALA A 81 0.31 -2.88 8.14
CA ALA A 81 1.42 -3.35 8.97
C ALA A 81 2.65 -2.44 8.85
N GLN A 82 2.97 -2.00 7.62
CA GLN A 82 4.08 -1.08 7.38
C GLN A 82 3.84 0.28 8.04
N ILE A 83 2.61 0.82 7.97
CA ILE A 83 2.27 2.09 8.63
C ILE A 83 2.41 1.96 10.15
N MET A 84 1.93 0.86 10.75
CA MET A 84 2.06 0.60 12.18
C MET A 84 3.52 0.52 12.62
N GLY A 85 4.34 -0.30 11.96
CA GLY A 85 5.76 -0.42 12.30
C GLY A 85 6.53 0.90 12.10
N SER A 86 6.14 1.68 11.09
CA SER A 86 6.69 3.02 10.85
C SER A 86 6.34 4.01 11.96
N LEU A 87 5.12 3.94 12.51
CA LEU A 87 4.71 4.76 13.67
C LEU A 87 5.50 4.41 14.93
N SER A 88 5.76 3.12 15.16
CA SER A 88 6.55 2.62 16.29
C SER A 88 8.03 3.03 16.18
N ALA A 89 8.61 2.95 14.98
CA ALA A 89 10.00 3.34 14.73
C ALA A 89 10.19 4.87 14.62
N ASN A 90 9.15 5.59 14.21
CA ASN A 90 9.06 7.04 14.11
C ASN A 90 10.22 7.70 13.33
N LYS A 91 10.76 7.02 12.32
CA LYS A 91 11.63 7.63 11.30
C LYS A 91 10.80 8.11 10.12
N PRO A 92 11.29 9.05 9.29
CA PRO A 92 10.60 9.42 8.05
C PRO A 92 10.34 8.19 7.16
N VAL A 93 9.07 7.93 6.85
CA VAL A 93 8.65 6.84 5.97
C VAL A 93 7.69 7.35 4.91
N LEU A 94 7.92 6.93 3.67
CA LEU A 94 7.08 7.20 2.51
C LEU A 94 6.51 5.89 1.98
N PRO A 95 5.21 5.65 2.13
CA PRO A 95 4.55 4.51 1.50
C PRO A 95 4.55 4.67 -0.03
N LEU A 96 4.90 3.59 -0.72
CA LEU A 96 4.80 3.45 -2.17
C LEU A 96 3.95 2.22 -2.46
N VAL A 97 2.64 2.44 -2.61
CA VAL A 97 1.71 1.35 -2.92
C VAL A 97 1.89 0.90 -4.38
N VAL A 98 1.90 -0.41 -4.63
CA VAL A 98 2.13 -0.98 -5.98
C VAL A 98 1.01 -0.65 -6.97
N GLY A 99 -0.23 -0.54 -6.49
CA GLY A 99 -1.42 -0.24 -7.29
C GLY A 99 -2.19 -1.47 -7.78
N PRO A 100 -3.43 -1.27 -8.26
CA PRO A 100 -4.30 -2.36 -8.69
C PRO A 100 -3.88 -2.95 -10.04
N MET A 101 -4.28 -4.20 -10.26
CA MET A 101 -4.28 -4.83 -11.58
C MET A 101 -5.28 -4.15 -12.51
N MET A 102 -5.06 -4.28 -13.82
CA MET A 102 -6.07 -3.94 -14.82
C MET A 102 -7.22 -4.95 -14.77
N THR A 103 -8.42 -4.52 -15.16
CA THR A 103 -9.59 -5.39 -15.17
C THR A 103 -9.61 -6.29 -16.40
N GLY A 104 -9.98 -7.56 -16.22
CA GLY A 104 -10.19 -8.50 -17.32
C GLY A 104 -11.59 -8.40 -17.92
N SER A 105 -11.88 -9.28 -18.88
CA SER A 105 -13.18 -9.31 -19.54
C SER A 105 -13.63 -10.73 -19.87
N PHE A 106 -14.88 -11.06 -19.56
CA PHE A 106 -15.53 -12.30 -19.97
C PHE A 106 -16.87 -12.00 -20.64
N ARG A 107 -17.06 -12.50 -21.87
CA ARG A 107 -18.28 -12.27 -22.68
C ARG A 107 -18.69 -10.78 -22.79
N GLY A 108 -17.70 -9.89 -22.88
CA GLY A 108 -17.90 -8.44 -22.97
C GLY A 108 -18.25 -7.75 -21.65
N GLN A 109 -18.29 -8.50 -20.54
CA GLN A 109 -18.49 -7.95 -19.20
C GLN A 109 -17.15 -7.82 -18.48
N ARG A 110 -16.97 -6.69 -17.79
CA ARG A 110 -15.78 -6.44 -16.98
C ARG A 110 -15.79 -7.36 -15.76
N ILE A 111 -14.68 -8.04 -15.54
CA ILE A 111 -14.47 -8.88 -14.36
C ILE A 111 -13.29 -8.36 -13.52
N GLY A 112 -13.36 -8.61 -12.21
CA GLY A 112 -12.34 -8.30 -11.23
C GLY A 112 -12.21 -9.41 -10.21
N ALA A 113 -10.99 -9.59 -9.72
CA ALA A 113 -10.70 -10.49 -8.61
C ALA A 113 -11.57 -10.16 -7.37
N CYS A 114 -11.80 -11.17 -6.53
CA CYS A 114 -12.70 -11.17 -5.35
C CYS A 114 -14.18 -11.33 -5.72
N THR A 115 -14.90 -10.25 -6.01
CA THR A 115 -16.36 -10.23 -6.18
C THR A 115 -16.84 -11.23 -7.22
N ASP A 116 -16.23 -11.17 -8.41
CA ASP A 116 -16.66 -12.00 -9.53
C ASP A 116 -16.19 -13.45 -9.32
N CYS A 117 -15.11 -13.70 -8.57
CA CYS A 117 -14.71 -15.06 -8.22
C CYS A 117 -15.86 -15.79 -7.49
N GLY A 118 -16.39 -15.17 -6.43
CA GLY A 118 -17.47 -15.75 -5.64
C GLY A 118 -18.76 -15.93 -6.44
N ASN A 119 -19.15 -14.89 -7.18
CA ASN A 119 -20.38 -14.86 -7.96
C ASN A 119 -20.37 -15.91 -9.09
N ASN A 120 -19.25 -16.05 -9.81
CA ASN A 120 -19.14 -17.02 -10.90
C ASN A 120 -19.18 -18.46 -10.39
N TRP A 121 -18.52 -18.76 -9.27
CA TRP A 121 -18.63 -20.08 -8.64
C TRP A 121 -20.04 -20.37 -8.11
N ALA A 122 -20.79 -19.34 -7.68
CA ALA A 122 -22.19 -19.50 -7.31
C ALA A 122 -23.07 -19.80 -8.54
N ALA A 123 -22.89 -19.08 -9.64
CA ALA A 123 -23.60 -19.31 -10.91
C ALA A 123 -23.31 -20.71 -11.49
N TYR A 124 -22.06 -21.19 -11.42
CA TYR A 124 -21.71 -22.57 -11.79
C TYR A 124 -22.47 -23.60 -10.94
N ARG A 125 -22.52 -23.43 -9.61
CA ARG A 125 -23.29 -24.34 -8.73
C ARG A 125 -24.79 -24.28 -8.98
N ALA A 126 -25.29 -23.16 -9.50
CA ALA A 126 -26.68 -22.99 -9.91
C ALA A 126 -26.99 -23.60 -11.30
N GLY A 127 -25.98 -24.08 -12.04
CA GLY A 127 -26.13 -24.60 -13.39
C GLY A 127 -26.27 -23.51 -14.47
N GLU A 128 -25.91 -22.26 -14.16
CA GLU A 128 -25.97 -21.13 -15.08
C GLU A 128 -24.67 -20.95 -15.89
N LEU A 129 -23.57 -21.53 -15.41
CA LEU A 129 -22.27 -21.56 -16.06
C LEU A 129 -21.77 -23.00 -16.17
N GLU A 130 -21.03 -23.28 -17.24
CA GLU A 130 -20.32 -24.55 -17.43
C GLU A 130 -18.91 -24.47 -16.84
N ILE A 131 -18.24 -25.62 -16.68
CA ILE A 131 -16.89 -25.66 -16.12
C ILE A 131 -15.86 -24.97 -17.04
N GLU A 132 -16.08 -24.99 -18.35
CA GLU A 132 -15.28 -24.28 -19.35
C GLU A 132 -15.40 -22.77 -19.18
N ASP A 133 -16.57 -22.26 -18.81
CA ASP A 133 -16.78 -20.84 -18.53
C ASP A 133 -15.97 -20.41 -17.31
N ILE A 134 -15.97 -21.24 -16.25
CA ILE A 134 -15.14 -20.99 -15.06
C ILE A 134 -13.65 -20.96 -15.40
N ALA A 135 -13.17 -21.88 -16.23
CA ALA A 135 -11.77 -21.89 -16.66
C ALA A 135 -11.39 -20.62 -17.44
N ALA A 136 -12.26 -20.17 -18.35
CA ALA A 136 -12.07 -18.95 -19.11
C ALA A 136 -12.07 -17.70 -18.22
N ILE A 137 -13.03 -17.60 -17.29
CA ILE A 137 -13.11 -16.53 -16.30
C ILE A 137 -11.84 -16.48 -15.44
N ASN A 138 -11.37 -17.63 -14.94
CA ASN A 138 -10.19 -17.69 -14.08
C ASN A 138 -8.93 -17.17 -14.75
N SER A 139 -8.82 -17.33 -16.07
CA SER A 139 -7.68 -16.81 -16.85
C SER A 139 -7.71 -15.29 -16.99
N GLU A 140 -8.88 -14.66 -16.77
CA GLU A 140 -9.11 -13.22 -16.93
C GLU A 140 -9.27 -12.48 -15.58
N LEU A 141 -9.34 -13.19 -14.45
CA LEU A 141 -9.53 -12.56 -13.12
C LEU A 141 -8.30 -11.77 -12.65
N ALA A 142 -7.10 -12.16 -13.07
CA ALA A 142 -5.83 -11.52 -12.74
C ALA A 142 -4.97 -11.32 -14.00
N PRO A 143 -5.38 -10.45 -14.93
CA PRO A 143 -4.78 -10.36 -16.26
C PRO A 143 -3.42 -9.62 -16.25
N THR A 144 -3.13 -8.84 -15.19
CA THR A 144 -1.87 -8.13 -15.02
C THR A 144 -1.38 -8.22 -13.58
N ALA A 145 -0.10 -7.94 -13.36
CA ALA A 145 0.42 -7.72 -12.00
C ALA A 145 -0.33 -6.56 -11.30
N GLY A 146 -0.40 -6.63 -9.97
CA GLY A 146 -1.04 -5.62 -9.12
C GLY A 146 -1.93 -6.25 -8.04
N THR A 147 -2.49 -5.40 -7.18
CA THR A 147 -3.49 -5.79 -6.16
C THR A 147 -4.87 -5.98 -6.79
N CYS A 148 -5.83 -6.51 -6.03
CA CYS A 148 -7.21 -6.69 -6.50
C CYS A 148 -7.77 -5.40 -7.11
N GLY A 149 -8.35 -5.50 -8.32
CA GLY A 149 -8.87 -4.36 -9.10
C GLY A 149 -10.25 -3.85 -8.65
N VAL A 150 -10.71 -4.27 -7.48
CA VAL A 150 -11.99 -3.87 -6.85
C VAL A 150 -11.73 -2.95 -5.67
N MET A 151 -12.76 -2.35 -5.09
CA MET A 151 -12.69 -1.63 -3.82
C MET A 151 -12.62 -2.63 -2.64
N GLY A 152 -11.56 -3.43 -2.64
CA GLY A 152 -11.19 -4.33 -1.56
C GLY A 152 -10.23 -3.68 -0.56
N THR A 153 -9.66 -4.47 0.33
CA THR A 153 -8.81 -4.05 1.44
C THR A 153 -7.54 -3.38 0.91
N ALA A 154 -6.83 -3.96 -0.07
CA ALA A 154 -5.68 -3.34 -0.71
C ALA A 154 -5.98 -1.93 -1.29
N SER A 155 -7.03 -1.80 -2.12
CA SER A 155 -7.41 -0.52 -2.72
C SER A 155 -7.89 0.50 -1.67
N THR A 156 -8.63 0.01 -0.66
CA THR A 156 -9.07 0.82 0.48
C THR A 156 -7.87 1.37 1.25
N MET A 157 -6.92 0.51 1.61
CA MET A 157 -5.71 0.90 2.34
C MET A 157 -4.81 1.84 1.53
N ALA A 158 -4.77 1.70 0.21
CA ALA A 158 -4.09 2.65 -0.67
C ALA A 158 -4.72 4.05 -0.59
N CYS A 159 -6.05 4.14 -0.64
CA CYS A 159 -6.80 5.39 -0.49
C CYS A 159 -6.63 5.98 0.92
N ILE A 160 -6.68 5.14 1.95
CA ILE A 160 -6.44 5.54 3.34
C ILE A 160 -5.03 6.12 3.51
N CYS A 161 -4.02 5.49 2.93
CA CYS A 161 -2.65 5.97 3.00
C CYS A 161 -2.49 7.38 2.39
N ALA A 162 -3.17 7.64 1.28
CA ALA A 162 -3.22 8.96 0.67
C ALA A 162 -4.03 9.95 1.53
N ALA A 163 -5.16 9.54 2.11
CA ALA A 163 -6.01 10.36 2.98
C ALA A 163 -5.34 10.71 4.33
N LEU A 164 -4.49 9.83 4.86
CA LEU A 164 -3.60 10.11 5.99
C LEU A 164 -2.53 11.15 5.65
N GLY A 165 -2.39 11.52 4.37
CA GLY A 165 -1.39 12.43 3.87
C GLY A 165 -0.02 11.80 3.72
N MET A 166 0.14 10.48 3.82
CA MET A 166 1.45 9.82 3.78
C MET A 166 1.96 9.60 2.35
N MET A 167 1.05 9.49 1.38
CA MET A 167 1.31 9.22 -0.03
C MET A 167 0.55 10.23 -0.93
N PRO A 168 1.07 10.62 -2.12
CA PRO A 168 0.30 11.40 -3.08
C PRO A 168 -1.00 10.69 -3.51
N LEU A 169 -2.03 11.47 -3.88
CA LEU A 169 -3.35 10.95 -4.26
C LEU A 169 -3.27 10.01 -5.48
N GLU A 170 -2.43 10.35 -6.45
CA GLU A 170 -2.19 9.55 -7.66
C GLU A 170 -1.58 8.18 -7.30
N GLY A 171 -0.88 8.11 -6.17
CA GLY A 171 -0.31 6.89 -5.60
C GLY A 171 -1.36 5.84 -5.24
N ALA A 172 -2.59 6.26 -4.92
CA ALA A 172 -3.65 5.33 -4.54
C ALA A 172 -4.32 4.64 -5.74
N SER A 173 -4.41 5.33 -6.89
CA SER A 173 -5.29 4.89 -8.00
C SER A 173 -4.56 4.44 -9.26
N ALA A 174 -3.29 4.81 -9.46
CA ALA A 174 -2.56 4.42 -10.68
C ALA A 174 -2.41 2.88 -10.79
N PRO A 175 -2.81 2.23 -11.90
CA PRO A 175 -2.61 0.79 -12.07
C PRO A 175 -1.14 0.40 -12.00
N ALA A 176 -0.84 -0.78 -11.47
CA ALA A 176 0.53 -1.24 -11.27
C ALA A 176 1.37 -1.26 -12.55
N VAL A 177 0.74 -1.62 -13.68
CA VAL A 177 1.38 -1.69 -15.00
C VAL A 177 1.40 -0.36 -15.76
N SER A 178 0.88 0.73 -15.18
CA SER A 178 0.81 2.02 -15.85
C SER A 178 2.12 2.80 -15.75
N ALA A 179 2.45 3.58 -16.79
CA ALA A 179 3.59 4.50 -16.73
C ALA A 179 3.46 5.58 -15.64
N ALA A 180 2.24 5.84 -15.16
CA ALA A 180 2.02 6.72 -14.02
C ALA A 180 2.63 6.15 -12.74
N ARG A 181 2.58 4.83 -12.54
CA ARG A 181 3.19 4.17 -11.36
C ARG A 181 4.70 4.38 -11.29
N ILE A 182 5.38 4.34 -12.44
CA ILE A 182 6.83 4.62 -12.53
C ILE A 182 7.11 6.07 -12.13
N ARG A 183 6.35 7.05 -12.65
CA ARG A 183 6.51 8.46 -12.28
C ARG A 183 6.25 8.71 -10.79
N ILE A 184 5.27 8.03 -10.21
CA ILE A 184 5.00 8.09 -8.77
C ILE A 184 6.19 7.56 -7.97
N ALA A 185 6.76 6.41 -8.38
CA ALA A 185 7.93 5.84 -7.72
C ALA A 185 9.16 6.77 -7.78
N GLU A 186 9.43 7.38 -8.95
CA GLU A 186 10.49 8.37 -9.13
C GLU A 186 10.27 9.60 -8.24
N SER A 187 9.04 10.13 -8.23
CA SER A 187 8.67 11.26 -7.37
C SER A 187 8.83 10.92 -5.89
N THR A 188 8.41 9.73 -5.46
CA THR A 188 8.59 9.25 -4.07
C THR A 188 10.07 9.16 -3.70
N GLY A 189 10.92 8.67 -4.61
CA GLY A 189 12.37 8.65 -4.41
C GLY A 189 12.97 10.05 -4.27
N SER A 190 12.53 11.01 -5.09
CA SER A 190 12.95 12.41 -4.96
C SER A 190 12.55 13.02 -3.61
N VAL A 191 11.32 12.78 -3.16
CA VAL A 191 10.86 13.21 -1.83
C VAL A 191 11.67 12.52 -0.73
N ALA A 192 12.00 11.24 -0.87
CA ALA A 192 12.80 10.50 0.11
C ALA A 192 14.19 11.14 0.30
N VAL A 193 14.86 11.52 -0.79
CA VAL A 193 16.17 12.19 -0.74
C VAL A 193 16.06 13.56 -0.07
N SER A 194 15.02 14.34 -0.39
CA SER A 194 14.77 15.64 0.27
C SER A 194 14.49 15.48 1.76
N LEU A 195 13.76 14.43 2.17
CA LEU A 195 13.51 14.15 3.58
C LEU A 195 14.76 13.65 4.31
N ALA A 196 15.70 13.00 3.62
CA ALA A 196 16.94 12.53 4.24
C ALA A 196 17.86 13.68 4.62
N THR A 197 17.76 14.81 3.91
CA THR A 197 18.53 16.01 4.20
C THR A 197 17.99 16.79 5.40
N ASP A 198 16.67 16.90 5.53
CA ASP A 198 16.04 17.77 6.54
C ASP A 198 15.39 17.01 7.71
N CYS A 199 15.11 15.71 7.58
CA CYS A 199 14.48 14.85 8.60
C CYS A 199 13.18 15.39 9.24
N THR A 200 12.47 16.29 8.55
CA THR A 200 11.34 17.08 9.07
C THR A 200 9.98 16.40 8.95
N ARG A 201 9.88 15.12 8.55
CA ARG A 201 8.58 14.48 8.29
C ARG A 201 8.49 13.05 8.80
N ARG A 202 8.23 12.92 10.10
CA ARG A 202 8.01 11.64 10.77
C ARG A 202 6.51 11.30 10.85
N PRO A 203 6.12 10.02 10.84
CA PRO A 203 4.71 9.61 10.92
C PRO A 203 3.95 10.27 12.07
N GLN A 204 4.54 10.36 13.27
CA GLN A 204 3.90 10.98 14.43
C GLN A 204 3.70 12.51 14.31
N MET A 205 4.32 13.17 13.33
CA MET A 205 4.11 14.61 13.06
C MET A 205 3.08 14.85 11.96
N VAL A 206 2.85 13.85 11.11
CA VAL A 206 1.87 13.91 10.01
C VAL A 206 0.50 13.45 10.47
N LEU A 207 0.46 12.45 11.35
CA LEU A 207 -0.79 11.85 11.82
C LEU A 207 -1.30 12.55 13.07
N ASP A 208 -2.53 13.06 12.99
CA ASP A 208 -3.29 13.60 14.10
C ASP A 208 -4.73 13.09 14.08
N ARG A 209 -5.53 13.44 15.09
CA ARG A 209 -6.94 13.01 15.15
C ARG A 209 -7.72 13.42 13.90
N LYS A 210 -7.46 14.60 13.34
CA LYS A 210 -8.18 15.13 12.18
C LYS A 210 -7.87 14.31 10.93
N SER A 211 -6.63 13.87 10.74
CA SER A 211 -6.23 12.95 9.68
C SER A 211 -7.03 11.65 9.75
N PHE A 212 -7.28 11.11 10.95
CA PHE A 212 -8.13 9.92 11.10
C PHE A 212 -9.61 10.20 10.81
N ILE A 213 -10.15 11.37 11.17
CA ILE A 213 -11.52 11.75 10.78
C ILE A 213 -11.63 11.86 9.26
N ASN A 214 -10.66 12.49 8.58
CA ASN A 214 -10.62 12.57 7.12
C ASN A 214 -10.59 11.17 6.48
N VAL A 215 -9.82 10.25 7.06
CA VAL A 215 -9.74 8.86 6.60
C VAL A 215 -11.07 8.14 6.75
N ILE A 216 -11.81 8.34 7.85
CA ILE A 216 -13.12 7.74 8.04
C ILE A 216 -14.10 8.29 7.00
N ILE A 217 -14.08 9.59 6.72
CA ILE A 217 -14.88 10.19 5.65
C ILE A 217 -14.54 9.54 4.31
N VAL A 218 -13.26 9.42 3.96
CA VAL A 218 -12.82 8.79 2.72
C VAL A 218 -13.26 7.33 2.66
N LEU A 219 -13.05 6.56 3.72
CA LEU A 219 -13.46 5.15 3.81
C LEU A 219 -14.95 4.96 3.50
N GLN A 220 -15.80 5.82 4.08
CA GLN A 220 -17.25 5.77 3.87
C GLN A 220 -17.63 6.25 2.46
N ALA A 221 -17.03 7.33 1.98
CA ALA A 221 -17.31 7.90 0.66
C ALA A 221 -16.91 6.97 -0.49
N ILE A 222 -15.88 6.15 -0.31
CA ILE A 222 -15.43 5.18 -1.33
C ILE A 222 -16.10 3.81 -1.21
N GLY A 223 -16.89 3.56 -0.15
CA GLY A 223 -17.45 2.23 0.12
C GLY A 223 -16.37 1.17 0.39
N GLY A 224 -15.34 1.55 1.14
CA GLY A 224 -14.17 0.70 1.36
C GLY A 224 -14.44 -0.54 2.23
N SER A 225 -13.48 -1.46 2.24
CA SER A 225 -13.59 -2.74 2.96
C SER A 225 -13.78 -2.53 4.46
N THR A 226 -14.62 -3.37 5.08
CA THR A 226 -14.80 -3.38 6.54
C THR A 226 -13.53 -3.77 7.29
N ASN A 227 -12.59 -4.49 6.65
CA ASN A 227 -11.28 -4.81 7.24
C ASN A 227 -10.48 -3.54 7.56
N ALA A 228 -10.68 -2.48 6.77
CA ALA A 228 -10.04 -1.19 7.01
C ALA A 228 -10.39 -0.57 8.37
N ILE A 229 -11.55 -0.92 8.95
CA ILE A 229 -11.91 -0.49 10.31
C ILE A 229 -10.93 -1.08 11.34
N VAL A 230 -10.64 -2.38 11.23
CA VAL A 230 -9.72 -3.08 12.12
C VAL A 230 -8.31 -2.49 11.98
N HIS A 231 -7.83 -2.32 10.74
CA HIS A 231 -6.53 -1.72 10.48
C HIS A 231 -6.43 -0.29 10.98
N LEU A 232 -7.47 0.54 10.75
CA LEU A 232 -7.48 1.93 11.17
C LEU A 232 -7.41 2.05 12.69
N LEU A 233 -8.18 1.24 13.42
CA LEU A 233 -8.14 1.19 14.87
C LEU A 233 -6.78 0.69 15.37
N ALA A 234 -6.18 -0.30 14.71
CA ALA A 234 -4.84 -0.78 15.06
C ALA A 234 -3.77 0.30 14.85
N ILE A 235 -3.81 1.02 13.74
CA ILE A 235 -2.91 2.16 13.44
C ILE A 235 -3.11 3.28 14.46
N ALA A 236 -4.36 3.66 14.76
CA ALA A 236 -4.67 4.71 15.73
C ALA A 236 -4.15 4.35 17.14
N ASN A 237 -4.35 3.10 17.56
CA ASN A 237 -3.91 2.61 18.86
C ASN A 237 -2.40 2.40 18.95
N ARG A 238 -1.70 2.27 17.82
CA ARG A 238 -0.24 2.24 17.82
C ARG A 238 0.37 3.61 18.11
N TYR A 239 -0.33 4.69 17.78
CA TYR A 239 0.16 6.04 18.03
C TYR A 239 -0.17 6.49 19.47
N PRO A 240 0.83 6.74 20.35
CA PRO A 240 0.57 6.98 21.78
C PRO A 240 -0.37 8.14 22.08
N GLN A 241 -0.44 9.16 21.22
CA GLN A 241 -1.31 10.33 21.41
C GLN A 241 -2.75 10.10 20.96
N LEU A 242 -3.01 9.08 20.13
CA LEU A 242 -4.35 8.76 19.61
C LEU A 242 -4.93 7.47 20.17
N ALA A 243 -4.15 6.71 20.94
CA ALA A 243 -4.61 5.48 21.57
C ALA A 243 -5.89 5.71 22.39
N GLY A 244 -6.93 4.93 22.08
CA GLY A 244 -8.25 5.02 22.69
C GLY A 244 -9.11 6.23 22.25
N THR A 245 -8.62 7.12 21.39
CA THR A 245 -9.39 8.31 20.98
C THR A 245 -10.36 8.03 19.84
N ILE A 246 -10.01 7.16 18.90
CA ILE A 246 -10.87 6.76 17.77
C ILE A 246 -11.56 5.45 18.17
N THR A 247 -12.89 5.46 18.18
CA THR A 247 -13.72 4.31 18.57
C THR A 247 -14.63 3.88 17.42
N LEU A 248 -15.27 2.71 17.56
CA LEU A 248 -16.31 2.29 16.62
C LEU A 248 -17.46 3.30 16.55
N ASP A 249 -17.81 3.95 17.67
CA ASP A 249 -18.83 5.00 17.68
C ASP A 249 -18.42 6.20 16.83
N THR A 250 -17.12 6.59 16.86
CA THR A 250 -16.60 7.65 15.99
C THR A 250 -16.81 7.30 14.51
N ILE A 251 -16.58 6.04 14.14
CA ILE A 251 -16.75 5.56 12.76
C ILE A 251 -18.23 5.58 12.37
N ASN A 252 -19.12 5.17 13.27
CA ASN A 252 -20.56 5.18 13.05
C ASN A 252 -21.12 6.61 12.91
N GLU A 253 -20.71 7.54 13.77
CA GLU A 253 -21.14 8.94 13.74
C GLU A 253 -20.74 9.64 12.44
N VAL A 254 -19.49 9.47 12.00
CA VAL A 254 -19.00 10.04 10.74
C VAL A 254 -19.64 9.35 9.53
N GLY A 255 -19.81 8.03 9.59
CA GLY A 255 -20.47 7.25 8.54
C GLY A 255 -21.92 7.68 8.30
N ALA A 256 -22.67 7.97 9.36
CA ALA A 256 -24.06 8.44 9.26
C ALA A 256 -24.20 9.77 8.49
N GLN A 257 -23.12 10.56 8.39
CA GLN A 257 -23.11 11.86 7.72
C GLN A 257 -22.42 11.82 6.35
N THR A 258 -21.80 10.70 5.98
CA THR A 258 -20.96 10.62 4.79
C THR A 258 -21.66 9.80 3.69
N PRO A 259 -22.02 10.41 2.54
CA PRO A 259 -22.62 9.68 1.44
C PRO A 259 -21.60 8.78 0.73
N LEU A 260 -22.06 7.67 0.17
CA LEU A 260 -21.30 6.87 -0.79
C LEU A 260 -21.22 7.62 -2.12
N LEU A 261 -20.00 7.87 -2.61
CA LEU A 261 -19.75 8.66 -3.82
C LEU A 261 -19.15 7.85 -4.96
N VAL A 262 -18.52 6.72 -4.66
CA VAL A 262 -17.79 5.92 -5.65
C VAL A 262 -18.60 4.69 -6.04
N ASP A 263 -18.91 4.59 -7.34
CA ASP A 263 -19.53 3.42 -7.94
C ASP A 263 -18.45 2.46 -8.47
N LEU A 264 -17.98 1.58 -7.58
CA LEU A 264 -17.01 0.52 -7.90
C LEU A 264 -17.46 -0.79 -7.29
N LYS A 265 -17.04 -1.91 -7.90
CA LYS A 265 -17.26 -3.24 -7.32
C LYS A 265 -16.57 -3.33 -5.95
N THR A 266 -17.29 -3.86 -4.97
CA THR A 266 -16.82 -4.12 -3.60
C THR A 266 -16.28 -5.53 -3.45
N GLU A 267 -15.54 -5.82 -2.38
CA GLU A 267 -15.01 -7.17 -2.10
C GLU A 267 -16.07 -8.30 -2.03
N ARG A 268 -17.35 -7.96 -1.83
CA ARG A 268 -18.51 -8.85 -1.81
C ARG A 268 -19.58 -8.37 -2.76
#